data_AF-A0A532V420-F1
#
_entry.id   AF-A0A532V420-F1
#
_cell.length_a   1.000
_cell.length_b   1.000
_cell.length_c   1.000
_cell.angle_alpha   90.00
_cell.angle_beta   90.00
_cell.angle_gamma   90.00
#
_symmetry.space_group_name_H-M   'P 1'
#
loop_
_entity.id
_entity.type
_entity.pdbx_description
1 polymer ?
#
loop_
_entity_poly.entity_id
_entity_poly.type
_entity_poly.pdbx_seq_one_letter_code
_entity_poly.pdbx_strand_id
1 'polypeptide(L)'
;MDSIYENLKKYISDEQHRELECREYLQYAKHILFKETVIDYVNDDCEFRTRVGDTDYIISAQVKRGDSIKRVKAYVWELKAPQCYIYQKDNNDRLIPTSDLFKAENQLIHYYDQLKGTTRFNDEFGITHPDDVCIGGIIIGRLDRWVRGIDNENKKDNLLRQTQRIRDKYQYDTHKIGIITWDFILDNLNIPGKTVTTQKSESKPIRMSMPTDSTNPFTYSGSK
;
A
#
# COMPACT_ATOMS: atom_id res chain seq x y z
N MET A 1 -17.02 -24.70 -1.55
CA MET A 1 -16.11 -23.76 -0.88
C MET A 1 -15.88 -22.63 -1.86
N ASP A 2 -16.35 -21.43 -1.53
CA ASP A 2 -16.06 -20.25 -2.34
C ASP A 2 -14.54 -20.05 -2.37
N SER A 3 -14.00 -19.75 -3.55
CA SER A 3 -12.55 -19.54 -3.68
C SER A 3 -12.13 -18.32 -2.87
N ILE A 4 -10.89 -18.32 -2.35
CA ILE A 4 -10.29 -17.19 -1.59
C ILE A 4 -10.55 -15.85 -2.30
N TYR A 5 -10.45 -15.85 -3.63
CA TYR A 5 -10.73 -14.70 -4.47
C TYR A 5 -12.18 -14.20 -4.36
N GLU A 6 -13.17 -15.10 -4.48
CA GLU A 6 -14.59 -14.72 -4.41
C GLU A 6 -14.95 -14.17 -3.02
N ASN A 7 -14.35 -14.71 -1.96
CA ASN A 7 -14.60 -14.20 -0.61
C ASN A 7 -14.03 -12.79 -0.39
N LEU A 8 -12.78 -12.54 -0.80
CA LEU A 8 -12.21 -11.19 -0.71
C LEU A 8 -13.01 -10.21 -1.58
N LYS A 9 -13.33 -10.61 -2.82
CA LYS A 9 -14.14 -9.80 -3.74
C LYS A 9 -15.49 -9.42 -3.14
N LYS A 10 -16.12 -10.35 -2.42
CA LYS A 10 -17.37 -10.09 -1.69
C LYS A 10 -17.19 -9.00 -0.63
N TYR A 11 -16.15 -9.08 0.20
CA TYR A 11 -15.89 -8.07 1.25
C TYR A 11 -15.52 -6.70 0.67
N ILE A 12 -14.75 -6.67 -0.40
CA ILE A 12 -14.43 -5.43 -1.14
C ILE A 12 -15.71 -4.80 -1.74
N SER A 13 -16.63 -5.63 -2.21
CA SER A 13 -17.87 -5.19 -2.86
C SER A 13 -18.99 -4.81 -1.88
N ASP A 14 -18.84 -5.11 -0.58
CA ASP A 14 -19.82 -4.78 0.45
C ASP A 14 -19.94 -3.25 0.64
N GLU A 15 -21.08 -2.80 1.14
CA GLU A 15 -21.30 -1.41 1.55
C GLU A 15 -20.82 -1.14 2.98
N GLN A 16 -20.73 -2.18 3.81
CA GLN A 16 -20.21 -2.09 5.18
C GLN A 16 -18.68 -1.98 5.19
N HIS A 17 -18.12 -1.34 6.22
CA HIS A 17 -16.67 -1.27 6.40
C HIS A 17 -16.12 -2.65 6.76
N ARG A 18 -15.51 -3.34 5.78
CA ARG A 18 -14.99 -4.72 5.90
C ARG A 18 -13.47 -4.81 6.06
N GLU A 19 -12.87 -3.83 6.73
CA GLU A 19 -11.42 -3.75 6.86
C GLU A 19 -10.81 -4.98 7.54
N LEU A 20 -11.42 -5.41 8.66
CA LEU A 20 -10.96 -6.56 9.44
C LEU A 20 -11.06 -7.85 8.63
N GLU A 21 -12.18 -8.05 7.93
CA GLU A 21 -12.41 -9.24 7.13
C GLU A 21 -11.49 -9.27 5.90
N CYS A 22 -11.17 -8.12 5.29
CA CYS A 22 -10.23 -8.05 4.16
C CYS A 22 -8.79 -8.34 4.59
N ARG A 23 -8.39 -7.93 5.81
CA ARG A 23 -7.05 -8.14 6.37
C ARG A 23 -6.63 -9.60 6.36
N GLU A 24 -7.55 -10.52 6.64
CA GLU A 24 -7.29 -11.97 6.67
C GLU A 24 -6.75 -12.51 5.34
N TYR A 25 -6.99 -11.81 4.22
CA TYR A 25 -6.55 -12.23 2.89
C TYR A 25 -5.14 -11.77 2.53
N LEU A 26 -4.53 -10.87 3.30
CA LEU A 26 -3.18 -10.39 3.05
C LEU A 26 -2.13 -11.50 3.12
N GLN A 27 -2.42 -12.56 3.87
CA GLN A 27 -1.55 -13.74 3.92
C GLN A 27 -1.35 -14.42 2.56
N TYR A 28 -2.30 -14.25 1.63
CA TYR A 28 -2.23 -14.78 0.26
C TYR A 28 -1.61 -13.80 -0.74
N ALA A 29 -1.35 -12.56 -0.31
CA ALA A 29 -0.78 -11.49 -1.13
C ALA A 29 0.59 -11.00 -0.62
N LYS A 30 1.23 -11.70 0.33
CA LYS A 30 2.50 -11.32 0.97
C LYS A 30 3.61 -10.88 -0.01
N HIS A 31 3.66 -11.51 -1.18
CA HIS A 31 4.68 -11.26 -2.21
C HIS A 31 4.62 -9.89 -2.87
N ILE A 32 3.45 -9.24 -2.91
CA ILE A 32 3.34 -7.85 -3.39
C ILE A 32 3.52 -6.82 -2.27
N LEU A 33 3.53 -7.26 -1.01
CA LEU A 33 3.69 -6.40 0.16
C LEU A 33 5.17 -6.22 0.57
N PHE A 34 6.09 -6.90 -0.12
CA PHE A 34 7.53 -6.71 0.02
C PHE A 34 8.12 -6.02 -1.21
N LYS A 35 8.99 -5.02 -0.97
CA LYS A 35 9.67 -4.28 -2.04
C LYS A 35 10.96 -4.97 -2.52
N GLU A 36 11.34 -6.07 -1.89
CA GLU A 36 12.60 -6.77 -2.08
C GLU A 36 12.36 -8.24 -2.42
N THR A 37 13.35 -8.90 -3.03
CA THR A 37 13.27 -10.33 -3.31
C THR A 37 13.31 -11.14 -2.01
N VAL A 38 12.14 -11.67 -1.64
CA VAL A 38 11.97 -12.55 -0.49
C VAL A 38 12.56 -13.92 -0.79
N ILE A 39 13.37 -14.41 0.14
CA ILE A 39 13.85 -15.81 0.17
C ILE A 39 12.82 -16.67 0.90
N ASP A 40 12.40 -16.20 2.09
CA ASP A 40 11.46 -16.90 2.95
C ASP A 40 10.69 -15.90 3.82
N TYR A 41 9.42 -16.18 4.10
CA TYR A 41 8.64 -15.37 5.04
C TYR A 41 8.87 -15.87 6.44
N VAL A 42 9.19 -14.95 7.36
CA VAL A 42 9.58 -15.30 8.73
C VAL A 42 8.36 -15.21 9.64
N ASN A 43 7.65 -14.10 9.61
CA ASN A 43 6.48 -13.87 10.45
C ASN A 43 5.50 -12.92 9.74
N ASP A 44 4.23 -12.99 10.11
CA ASP A 44 3.20 -12.01 9.81
C ASP A 44 2.24 -11.94 10.98
N ASP A 45 1.90 -10.71 11.36
CA ASP A 45 1.03 -10.48 12.51
C ASP A 45 0.03 -9.39 12.21
N CYS A 46 -1.14 -9.52 12.81
CA CYS A 46 -2.23 -8.55 12.78
C CYS A 46 -2.41 -8.00 14.19
N GLU A 47 -2.57 -6.69 14.32
CA GLU A 47 -2.83 -6.04 15.62
C GLU A 47 -1.68 -6.12 16.62
N PHE A 48 -0.43 -6.02 16.15
CA PHE A 48 0.73 -5.94 17.03
C PHE A 48 0.64 -4.69 17.92
N ARG A 49 0.55 -4.92 19.24
CA ARG A 49 0.29 -3.88 20.21
C ARG A 49 1.50 -3.00 20.49
N THR A 50 1.33 -1.69 20.30
CA THR A 50 2.35 -0.68 20.60
C THR A 50 1.88 0.30 21.70
N ARG A 51 2.63 1.37 21.95
CA ARG A 51 2.24 2.43 22.91
C ARG A 51 1.38 3.50 22.23
N VAL A 52 1.51 3.64 20.91
CA VAL A 52 0.75 4.62 20.12
C VAL A 52 -0.52 4.03 19.48
N GLY A 53 -0.77 2.73 19.66
CA GLY A 53 -1.90 1.99 19.07
C GLY A 53 -1.51 0.59 18.63
N ASP A 54 -2.45 -0.15 18.07
CA ASP A 54 -2.21 -1.49 17.54
C ASP A 54 -1.99 -1.35 16.02
N THR A 55 -0.93 -1.98 15.50
CA THR A 55 -0.64 -1.91 14.07
C THR A 55 -1.57 -2.82 13.28
N ASP A 56 -2.06 -2.39 12.13
CA ASP A 56 -3.01 -3.22 11.38
C ASP A 56 -2.36 -4.49 10.82
N TYR A 57 -1.18 -4.37 10.21
CA TYR A 57 -0.49 -5.52 9.62
C TYR A 57 1.02 -5.33 9.59
N ILE A 58 1.75 -6.36 10.02
CA ILE A 58 3.21 -6.42 9.95
C ILE A 58 3.59 -7.71 9.25
N ILE A 59 4.58 -7.64 8.38
CA ILE A 59 5.12 -8.82 7.72
C ILE A 59 6.64 -8.76 7.73
N SER A 60 7.29 -9.85 8.16
CA SER A 60 8.74 -10.00 8.13
C SER A 60 9.19 -11.14 7.22
N ALA A 61 10.31 -10.93 6.55
CA ALA A 61 10.85 -11.90 5.61
C ALA A 61 12.37 -11.82 5.55
N GLN A 62 12.99 -12.97 5.29
CA GLN A 62 14.38 -13.05 4.92
C GLN A 62 14.55 -12.56 3.48
N VAL A 63 15.34 -11.52 3.27
CA VAL A 63 15.61 -10.91 1.97
C VAL A 63 17.06 -11.08 1.58
N LYS A 64 17.33 -11.17 0.28
CA LYS A 64 18.69 -11.17 -0.27
C LYS A 64 19.15 -9.75 -0.54
N ARG A 65 20.26 -9.32 0.08
CA ARG A 65 20.91 -8.04 -0.25
C ARG A 65 22.30 -8.30 -0.84
N GLY A 66 22.47 -8.02 -2.14
CA GLY A 66 23.78 -8.08 -2.81
C GLY A 66 24.54 -9.39 -2.58
N ASP A 67 25.74 -9.27 -2.01
CA ASP A 67 26.81 -10.28 -1.84
C ASP A 67 26.50 -11.42 -0.85
N SER A 68 25.29 -11.98 -0.91
CA SER A 68 24.87 -13.18 -0.14
C SER A 68 24.54 -12.96 1.34
N ILE A 69 24.57 -11.71 1.84
CA ILE A 69 24.12 -11.43 3.21
C ILE A 69 22.59 -11.54 3.26
N LYS A 70 22.12 -12.51 4.04
CA LYS A 70 20.71 -12.69 4.37
C LYS A 70 20.37 -11.82 5.57
N ARG A 71 19.31 -11.02 5.47
CA ARG A 71 18.77 -10.24 6.58
C ARG A 71 17.27 -10.44 6.67
N VAL A 72 16.73 -10.32 7.87
CA VAL A 72 15.29 -10.29 8.08
C VAL A 72 14.85 -8.84 8.13
N LYS A 73 13.89 -8.48 7.26
CA LYS A 73 13.26 -7.16 7.26
C LYS A 73 11.80 -7.28 7.61
N ALA A 74 11.27 -6.29 8.32
CA ALA A 74 9.84 -6.17 8.57
C ALA A 74 9.28 -4.94 7.85
N TYR A 75 8.09 -5.09 7.27
CA TYR A 75 7.33 -4.03 6.64
C TYR A 75 6.04 -3.81 7.42
N VAL A 76 5.83 -2.57 7.86
CA VAL A 76 4.65 -2.14 8.60
C VAL A 76 3.64 -1.54 7.63
N TRP A 77 2.38 -1.99 7.71
CA TRP A 77 1.30 -1.55 6.85
C TRP A 77 0.12 -1.03 7.69
N GLU A 78 -0.47 0.05 7.22
CA GLU A 78 -1.74 0.56 7.73
C GLU A 78 -2.86 0.18 6.76
N LEU A 79 -4.01 -0.21 7.29
CA LEU A 79 -5.15 -0.65 6.51
C LEU A 79 -6.32 0.32 6.74
N LYS A 80 -7.12 0.51 5.70
CA LYS A 80 -8.42 1.19 5.76
C LYS A 80 -9.42 0.43 4.91
N ALA A 81 -10.69 0.51 5.27
CA ALA A 81 -11.75 -0.21 4.57
C ALA A 81 -11.75 0.03 3.04
N PRO A 82 -12.10 -0.99 2.21
CA PRO A 82 -12.26 -0.82 0.76
C PRO A 82 -13.34 0.19 0.36
N GLN A 83 -14.27 0.47 1.27
CA GLN A 83 -15.37 1.41 1.06
C GLN A 83 -14.93 2.88 1.14
N CYS A 84 -13.76 3.16 1.74
CA CYS A 84 -13.22 4.50 1.90
C CYS A 84 -12.87 5.14 0.56
N TYR A 85 -13.11 6.45 0.46
CA TYR A 85 -12.53 7.26 -0.60
C TYR A 85 -11.10 7.67 -0.22
N ILE A 86 -10.21 7.77 -1.21
CA ILE A 86 -8.81 8.16 -0.99
C ILE A 86 -8.66 9.68 -0.93
N TYR A 87 -9.31 10.37 -1.87
CA TYR A 87 -9.35 11.82 -1.96
C TYR A 87 -10.78 12.34 -2.02
N GLN A 88 -10.94 13.63 -1.74
CA GLN A 88 -12.18 14.35 -1.92
C GLN A 88 -11.93 15.70 -2.60
N LYS A 89 -12.94 16.16 -3.34
CA LYS A 89 -12.94 17.51 -3.92
C LYS A 89 -12.87 18.55 -2.79
N ASP A 90 -11.87 19.42 -2.86
CA ASP A 90 -11.81 20.60 -2.00
C ASP A 90 -12.38 21.82 -2.72
N ASN A 91 -11.90 22.07 -3.94
CA ASN A 91 -12.44 23.09 -4.82
C ASN A 91 -12.44 22.59 -6.28
N ASN A 92 -12.63 23.48 -7.25
CA ASN A 92 -12.71 23.09 -8.66
C ASN A 92 -11.41 22.53 -9.22
N ASP A 93 -10.26 22.87 -8.65
CA ASP A 93 -8.94 22.58 -9.22
C ASP A 93 -8.01 21.87 -8.21
N ARG A 94 -8.57 21.38 -7.10
CA ARG A 94 -7.81 20.76 -6.02
C ARG A 94 -8.56 19.61 -5.36
N LEU A 95 -7.83 18.52 -5.13
CA LEU A 95 -8.22 17.45 -4.22
C LEU A 95 -7.45 17.57 -2.91
N ILE A 96 -8.04 17.06 -1.84
CA ILE A 96 -7.39 16.84 -0.55
C ILE A 96 -7.55 15.37 -0.15
N PRO A 97 -6.63 14.81 0.66
CA PRO A 97 -6.85 13.49 1.25
C PRO A 97 -8.16 13.48 2.05
N THR A 98 -8.86 12.35 2.04
CA THR A 98 -9.96 12.14 2.98
C THR A 98 -9.42 12.04 4.41
N SER A 99 -10.32 12.13 5.39
CA SER A 99 -9.95 11.91 6.79
C SER A 99 -9.35 10.52 7.02
N ASP A 100 -9.79 9.51 6.27
CA ASP A 100 -9.30 8.13 6.41
C ASP A 100 -7.86 8.01 5.92
N LEU A 101 -7.54 8.56 4.74
CA LEU A 101 -6.16 8.59 4.24
C LEU A 101 -5.26 9.41 5.17
N PHE A 102 -5.70 10.59 5.61
CA PHE A 102 -4.91 11.44 6.49
C PHE A 102 -4.60 10.75 7.84
N LYS A 103 -5.60 10.07 8.44
CA LYS A 103 -5.40 9.30 9.67
C LYS A 103 -4.45 8.13 9.44
N ALA A 104 -4.63 7.38 8.36
CA ALA A 104 -3.79 6.24 8.04
C ALA A 104 -2.31 6.64 7.88
N GLU A 105 -2.03 7.76 7.23
CA GLU A 105 -0.68 8.30 7.11
C GLU A 105 -0.05 8.63 8.45
N ASN A 106 -0.83 9.29 9.33
CA ASN A 106 -0.35 9.65 10.65
C ASN A 106 -0.08 8.41 11.51
N GLN A 107 -0.99 7.44 11.50
CA GLN A 107 -0.86 6.17 12.23
C GLN A 107 0.39 5.40 11.78
N LEU A 108 0.57 5.23 10.46
CA LEU A 108 1.70 4.50 9.89
C LEU A 108 3.06 5.08 10.33
N ILE A 109 3.21 6.41 10.30
CA ILE A 109 4.45 7.08 10.70
C ILE A 109 4.74 6.86 12.18
N HIS A 110 3.74 6.98 13.05
CA HIS A 110 3.91 6.75 14.48
C HIS A 110 4.24 5.28 14.80
N TYR A 111 3.58 4.32 14.13
CA TYR A 111 3.88 2.90 14.28
C TYR A 111 5.32 2.60 13.87
N TYR A 112 5.74 3.08 12.70
CA TYR A 112 7.10 2.88 12.24
C TYR A 112 8.16 3.46 13.20
N ASP A 113 7.97 4.71 13.65
CA ASP A 113 8.90 5.37 14.58
C ASP A 113 9.04 4.58 15.89
N GLN A 114 7.93 4.11 16.45
CA GLN A 114 7.96 3.31 17.68
C GLN A 114 8.63 1.94 17.48
N LEU A 115 8.31 1.24 16.39
CA LEU A 115 8.77 -0.14 16.18
C LEU A 115 10.27 -0.21 15.89
N LYS A 116 10.81 0.77 15.15
CA LYS A 116 12.22 0.82 14.75
C LYS A 116 13.21 0.72 15.92
N GLY A 117 12.83 1.16 17.11
CA GLY A 117 13.69 1.17 18.30
C GLY A 117 13.42 0.09 19.34
N THR A 118 12.48 -0.84 19.11
CA THR A 118 11.99 -1.71 20.19
C THR A 118 12.60 -3.11 20.14
N THR A 119 13.39 -3.49 21.17
CA THR A 119 14.01 -4.83 21.28
C THR A 119 12.97 -5.95 21.21
N ARG A 120 11.84 -5.82 21.92
CA ARG A 120 10.75 -6.81 21.87
C ARG A 120 10.28 -7.08 20.45
N PHE A 121 10.06 -6.02 19.67
CA PHE A 121 9.64 -6.15 18.28
C PHE A 121 10.71 -6.84 17.43
N ASN A 122 11.97 -6.47 17.63
CA ASN A 122 13.09 -7.08 16.91
C ASN A 122 13.21 -8.58 17.19
N ASP A 123 13.10 -8.99 18.46
CA ASP A 123 13.17 -10.40 18.85
C ASP A 123 12.01 -11.21 18.26
N GLU A 124 10.79 -10.67 18.31
CA GLU A 124 9.56 -11.34 17.85
C GLU A 124 9.49 -11.51 16.33
N PHE A 125 10.05 -10.56 15.57
CA PHE A 125 10.07 -10.58 14.11
C PHE A 125 11.41 -11.02 13.51
N GLY A 126 12.38 -11.43 14.35
CA GLY A 126 13.71 -11.91 13.93
C GLY A 126 14.62 -10.83 13.33
N ILE A 127 14.39 -9.56 13.67
CA ILE A 127 15.09 -8.41 13.09
C ILE A 127 16.38 -8.16 13.84
N THR A 128 17.51 -8.18 13.13
CA THR A 128 18.83 -8.00 13.74
C THR A 128 19.30 -6.55 13.80
N HIS A 129 18.67 -5.65 13.05
CA HIS A 129 19.09 -4.25 12.96
C HIS A 129 17.87 -3.30 12.84
N PRO A 130 17.82 -2.19 13.59
CA PRO A 130 16.74 -1.20 13.52
C PRO A 130 16.38 -0.74 12.09
N ASP A 131 17.37 -0.50 11.24
CA ASP A 131 17.15 -0.09 9.85
C ASP A 131 16.53 -1.16 8.94
N ASP A 132 16.36 -2.40 9.43
CA ASP A 132 15.65 -3.45 8.73
C ASP A 132 14.13 -3.43 9.02
N VAL A 133 13.66 -2.51 9.88
CA VAL A 133 12.25 -2.12 9.98
C VAL A 133 11.95 -1.08 8.89
N CYS A 134 10.91 -1.32 8.09
CA CYS A 134 10.57 -0.52 6.91
C CYS A 134 9.10 -0.11 6.93
N ILE A 135 8.81 1.03 6.29
CA ILE A 135 7.45 1.40 5.93
C ILE A 135 7.02 0.59 4.69
N GLY A 136 5.95 -0.18 4.84
CA GLY A 136 5.18 -0.79 3.76
C GLY A 136 4.42 0.26 2.98
N GLY A 137 3.37 0.76 3.61
CA GLY A 137 2.43 1.65 2.97
C GLY A 137 1.06 1.57 3.60
N ILE A 138 0.07 2.01 2.84
CA ILE A 138 -1.34 2.05 3.21
C ILE A 138 -2.12 1.24 2.18
N ILE A 139 -2.97 0.34 2.65
CA ILE A 139 -3.97 -0.37 1.84
C ILE A 139 -5.32 0.27 2.10
N ILE A 140 -5.90 0.94 1.10
CA ILE A 140 -7.12 1.74 1.30
C ILE A 140 -7.97 1.80 0.03
N GLY A 141 -9.29 1.73 0.23
CA GLY A 141 -10.25 2.05 -0.81
C GLY A 141 -10.21 1.11 -2.01
N ARG A 142 -10.82 1.58 -3.10
CA ARG A 142 -11.02 0.85 -4.36
C ARG A 142 -10.78 1.72 -5.59
N LEU A 143 -10.59 1.08 -6.74
CA LEU A 143 -10.40 1.75 -8.03
C LEU A 143 -11.60 2.60 -8.49
N ASP A 144 -12.82 2.24 -8.10
CA ASP A 144 -14.01 3.07 -8.38
C ASP A 144 -14.25 4.15 -7.32
N ARG A 145 -13.45 4.18 -6.24
CA ARG A 145 -13.59 5.07 -5.08
C ARG A 145 -12.35 5.91 -4.81
N TRP A 146 -11.55 6.25 -5.82
CA TRP A 146 -10.40 7.14 -5.61
C TRP A 146 -10.78 8.53 -5.12
N VAL A 147 -11.83 9.14 -5.70
CA VAL A 147 -12.16 10.55 -5.49
C VAL A 147 -13.65 10.71 -5.25
N ARG A 148 -14.01 11.37 -4.14
CA ARG A 148 -15.39 11.76 -3.84
C ARG A 148 -15.71 13.16 -4.40
N GLY A 149 -16.91 13.31 -4.96
CA GLY A 149 -17.52 14.62 -5.27
C GLY A 149 -17.11 15.22 -6.64
N ILE A 150 -16.71 14.39 -7.61
CA ILE A 150 -16.44 14.80 -8.98
C ILE A 150 -17.12 13.84 -9.95
N ASP A 151 -18.11 14.34 -10.68
CA ASP A 151 -18.88 13.52 -11.63
C ASP A 151 -18.22 13.42 -13.01
N ASN A 152 -17.37 14.39 -13.36
CA ASN A 152 -16.66 14.38 -14.65
C ASN A 152 -15.38 13.54 -14.55
N GLU A 153 -15.39 12.36 -15.17
CA GLU A 153 -14.30 11.38 -15.16
C GLU A 153 -12.95 11.96 -15.63
N ASN A 154 -12.93 12.67 -16.77
CA ASN A 154 -11.69 13.28 -17.28
C ASN A 154 -11.08 14.28 -16.30
N LYS A 155 -11.94 15.10 -15.67
CA LYS A 155 -11.51 16.06 -14.65
C LYS A 155 -11.02 15.34 -13.39
N LYS A 156 -11.73 14.30 -12.95
CA LYS A 156 -11.37 13.46 -11.81
C LYS A 156 -9.98 12.85 -12.00
N ASP A 157 -9.72 12.26 -13.15
CA ASP A 157 -8.44 11.62 -13.48
C ASP A 157 -7.28 12.63 -13.54
N ASN A 158 -7.49 13.78 -14.16
CA ASN A 158 -6.47 14.83 -14.23
C ASN A 158 -6.10 15.34 -12.83
N LEU A 159 -7.09 15.62 -11.98
CA LEU A 159 -6.87 16.09 -10.63
C LEU A 159 -6.24 15.01 -9.74
N LEU A 160 -6.60 13.74 -9.94
CA LEU A 160 -5.99 12.60 -9.25
C LEU A 160 -4.51 12.48 -9.61
N ARG A 161 -4.16 12.50 -10.90
CA ARG A 161 -2.77 12.47 -11.39
C ARG A 161 -1.94 13.60 -10.79
N GLN A 162 -2.49 14.82 -10.83
CA GLN A 162 -1.80 15.99 -10.29
C GLN A 162 -1.58 15.88 -8.78
N THR A 163 -2.62 15.51 -8.04
CA THR A 163 -2.57 15.35 -6.58
C THR A 163 -1.58 14.28 -6.18
N GLN A 164 -1.62 13.09 -6.80
CA GLN A 164 -0.66 12.03 -6.50
C GLN A 164 0.76 12.50 -6.79
N ARG A 165 1.03 13.09 -7.96
CA ARG A 165 2.39 13.53 -8.31
C ARG A 165 2.96 14.49 -7.26
N ILE A 166 2.14 15.38 -6.72
CA ILE A 166 2.55 16.30 -5.65
C ILE A 166 2.87 15.49 -4.37
N ARG A 167 2.00 14.56 -3.98
CA ARG A 167 2.18 13.76 -2.76
C ARG A 167 3.36 12.81 -2.86
N ASP A 168 3.55 12.15 -4.00
CA ASP A 168 4.74 11.35 -4.29
C ASP A 168 6.00 12.20 -4.07
N LYS A 169 6.09 13.34 -4.75
CA LYS A 169 7.26 14.22 -4.71
C LYS A 169 7.60 14.73 -3.30
N TYR A 170 6.60 15.12 -2.51
CA TYR A 170 6.83 15.84 -1.26
C TYR A 170 6.61 15.02 0.01
N GLN A 171 5.86 13.92 -0.06
CA GLN A 171 5.46 13.14 1.12
C GLN A 171 5.83 11.66 1.01
N TYR A 172 5.42 10.98 -0.06
CA TYR A 172 5.52 9.52 -0.13
C TYR A 172 6.90 9.03 -0.56
N ASP A 173 7.57 9.69 -1.51
CA ASP A 173 8.87 9.26 -2.00
C ASP A 173 9.95 9.34 -0.92
N THR A 174 9.91 10.42 -0.13
CA THR A 174 10.83 10.67 0.98
C THR A 174 10.80 9.55 2.01
N HIS A 175 9.61 9.03 2.32
CA HIS A 175 9.40 7.99 3.33
C HIS A 175 9.16 6.61 2.73
N LYS A 176 9.23 6.49 1.40
CA LYS A 176 8.89 5.29 0.63
C LYS A 176 7.49 4.73 0.98
N ILE A 177 6.51 5.57 1.32
CA ILE A 177 5.14 5.15 1.61
C ILE A 177 4.49 4.69 0.29
N GLY A 178 3.99 3.45 0.24
CA GLY A 178 3.15 3.00 -0.87
C GLY A 178 1.67 3.23 -0.56
N ILE A 179 0.86 3.63 -1.55
CA ILE A 179 -0.61 3.60 -1.43
C ILE A 179 -1.10 2.56 -2.43
N ILE A 180 -1.81 1.54 -1.94
CA ILE A 180 -2.38 0.48 -2.78
C ILE A 180 -3.87 0.30 -2.45
N THR A 181 -4.65 -0.11 -3.44
CA THR A 181 -6.08 -0.39 -3.26
C THR A 181 -6.32 -1.86 -2.95
N TRP A 182 -7.49 -2.18 -2.40
CA TRP A 182 -7.87 -3.57 -2.20
C TRP A 182 -8.09 -4.33 -3.51
N ASP A 183 -8.45 -3.66 -4.61
CA ASP A 183 -8.50 -4.31 -5.93
C ASP A 183 -7.12 -4.81 -6.36
N PHE A 184 -6.05 -4.06 -6.08
CA PHE A 184 -4.68 -4.50 -6.36
C PHE A 184 -4.31 -5.75 -5.56
N ILE A 185 -4.75 -5.83 -4.29
CA ILE A 185 -4.58 -7.05 -3.49
C ILE A 185 -5.33 -8.23 -4.12
N LEU A 186 -6.59 -8.02 -4.50
CA LEU A 186 -7.46 -9.04 -5.10
C LEU A 186 -6.86 -9.61 -6.39
N ASP A 187 -6.33 -8.74 -7.26
CA ASP A 187 -5.71 -9.13 -8.53
C ASP A 187 -4.41 -9.92 -8.36
N ASN A 188 -3.75 -9.78 -7.21
CA ASN A 188 -2.47 -10.39 -6.89
C ASN A 188 -2.58 -11.45 -5.79
N LEU A 189 -3.75 -12.05 -5.56
CA LEU A 189 -3.85 -13.20 -4.68
C LEU A 189 -3.12 -14.41 -5.27
N ASN A 190 -2.15 -14.95 -4.53
CA ASN A 190 -1.51 -16.21 -4.87
C ASN A 190 -2.36 -17.37 -4.35
N ILE A 191 -3.24 -17.89 -5.23
CA ILE A 191 -4.15 -18.99 -4.89
C ILE A 191 -3.44 -20.32 -5.13
N PRO A 192 -3.40 -21.25 -4.15
CA PRO A 192 -2.84 -22.58 -4.33
C PRO A 192 -3.44 -23.28 -5.57
N GLY A 193 -2.60 -23.74 -6.49
CA GLY A 193 -3.03 -24.41 -7.73
C GLY A 193 -3.09 -23.52 -8.97
N LYS A 194 -2.97 -22.20 -8.83
CA LYS A 194 -2.69 -21.29 -9.95
C LYS A 194 -1.16 -21.20 -10.06
N THR A 195 -0.56 -21.91 -11.01
CA THR A 195 0.87 -21.74 -11.32
C THR A 195 1.07 -20.29 -11.72
N VAL A 196 1.57 -19.48 -10.79
CA VAL A 196 2.10 -18.16 -11.11
C VAL A 196 3.31 -18.46 -11.98
N THR A 197 3.16 -18.33 -13.29
CA THR A 197 4.30 -18.23 -14.18
C THR A 197 5.02 -16.99 -13.69
N THR A 198 6.08 -17.19 -12.90
CA THR A 198 6.96 -16.14 -12.42
C THR A 198 7.68 -15.58 -13.65
N GLN A 199 6.96 -14.81 -14.47
CA GLN A 199 7.60 -13.78 -15.24
C GLN A 199 8.28 -12.91 -14.20
N LYS A 200 9.58 -12.81 -14.36
CA LYS A 200 10.46 -11.88 -13.67
C LYS A 200 10.01 -10.47 -14.07
N SER A 201 8.80 -10.07 -13.70
CA SER A 201 8.32 -8.74 -13.91
C SER A 201 9.11 -7.88 -12.94
N GLU A 202 9.84 -6.92 -13.48
CA GLU A 202 10.24 -5.72 -12.76
C GLU A 202 8.99 -4.89 -12.42
N SER A 203 7.95 -5.52 -11.90
CA SER A 203 6.80 -4.87 -11.30
C SER A 203 7.29 -4.29 -9.99
N LYS A 204 7.89 -3.09 -10.10
CA LYS A 204 7.96 -2.15 -8.99
C LYS A 204 6.56 -2.12 -8.35
N PRO A 205 6.43 -2.04 -7.02
CA PRO A 205 5.14 -1.74 -6.40
C PRO A 205 4.54 -0.58 -7.19
N ILE A 206 3.26 -0.67 -7.53
CA ILE A 206 2.55 0.36 -8.29
C ILE A 206 2.61 1.67 -7.48
N ARG A 207 3.73 2.40 -7.58
CA ARG A 207 3.73 3.85 -7.61
C ARG A 207 2.93 4.14 -8.85
N MET A 208 1.65 4.45 -8.69
CA MET A 208 0.70 4.78 -9.74
C MET A 208 1.32 4.63 -11.13
N SER A 209 1.46 3.40 -11.62
CA SER A 209 1.79 3.17 -13.03
C SER A 209 0.50 3.45 -13.77
N MET A 210 0.20 4.74 -13.85
CA MET A 210 -0.88 5.26 -14.65
C MET A 210 -0.62 4.81 -16.09
N PRO A 211 -1.68 4.54 -16.87
CA PRO A 211 -1.55 4.40 -18.31
C PRO A 211 -0.74 5.59 -18.84
N THR A 212 0.42 5.28 -19.44
CA THR A 212 1.27 6.26 -20.11
C THR A 212 0.66 6.54 -21.48
N ASP A 213 -0.35 7.41 -21.53
CA ASP A 213 -0.73 8.01 -22.80
C ASP A 213 0.34 9.04 -23.19
N SER A 214 1.02 8.73 -24.28
CA SER A 214 2.05 9.55 -24.91
C SER A 214 1.43 10.73 -25.68
N THR A 215 0.76 11.64 -24.97
CA THR A 215 0.41 12.95 -25.53
C THR A 215 0.59 14.00 -24.45
N ASN A 216 1.74 14.67 -24.51
CA ASN A 216 2.15 15.74 -23.61
C ASN A 216 1.73 17.08 -24.23
N PRO A 217 0.71 17.82 -23.72
CA PRO A 217 0.23 19.04 -24.36
C PRO A 217 0.89 20.34 -23.86
N PHE A 218 1.97 20.26 -23.08
CA PHE A 218 2.62 21.47 -22.54
C PHE A 218 4.03 21.68 -23.11
N THR A 219 4.10 22.09 -24.37
CA THR A 219 5.20 22.94 -24.85
C THR A 219 4.81 24.39 -24.61
N TYR A 220 5.37 24.99 -23.56
CA TYR A 220 5.30 26.43 -23.34
C TYR A 220 6.37 27.07 -24.24
N SER A 221 5.96 27.60 -25.40
CA SER A 221 6.82 28.45 -26.23
C SER A 221 6.88 29.84 -25.59
N GLY A 222 7.98 30.13 -24.90
CA GLY A 222 8.31 31.49 -24.48
C GLY A 222 8.70 32.33 -25.70
N SER A 223 7.88 33.32 -26.04
CA SER A 223 8.25 34.40 -26.94
C SER A 223 8.93 35.51 -26.12
N LYS A 224 10.01 36.05 -26.69
CA LYS A 224 10.82 37.15 -26.18
C LYS A 224 10.04 38.46 -26.06
#